data_AF-A0A7S2FMH4-F1
#
_entry.id   AF-A0A7S2FMH4-F1
#
_cell.length_a   1.000
_cell.length_b   1.000
_cell.length_c   1.000
_cell.angle_alpha   90.00
_cell.angle_beta   90.00
_cell.angle_gamma   90.00
#
_symmetry.space_group_name_H-M   'P 1'
#
loop_
_entity.id
_entity.type
_entity.pdbx_description
1 polymer ?
#
loop_
_entity_poly.entity_id
_entity_poly.type
_entity_poly.pdbx_seq_one_letter_code
_entity_poly.pdbx_strand_id
1 'polypeptide(L)'
;MWAAAGECGNNPQYMGKMCAYSCGCQGVPASPQCADKDTSGACPTWVAAGECETNPAYMKLRCAASCNTCDMLDYKKRCPMPANRTPAVPVGQMHETMERALTQFTELEPHVLSRDPWVLSFDRFLSPDEVATVLAHGEGRYVRSTASGGRKDDEFIPLTSDIRTSWTTWCDSKPCLEDPVMLRITE
;
A
#
# COMPACT_ATOMS: atom_id res chain seq x y z
N MET A 1 6.96 4.57 -14.43
CA MET A 1 5.68 3.90 -14.07
C MET A 1 5.48 2.69 -14.96
N TRP A 2 5.12 1.53 -14.40
CA TRP A 2 5.05 0.24 -15.13
C TRP A 2 4.07 0.23 -16.31
N ALA A 3 2.92 0.89 -16.19
CA ALA A 3 1.97 1.01 -17.30
C ALA A 3 2.59 1.71 -18.53
N ALA A 4 3.34 2.80 -18.32
CA ALA A 4 4.06 3.49 -19.39
C ALA A 4 5.22 2.67 -19.98
N ALA A 5 5.72 1.68 -19.24
CA ALA A 5 6.73 0.73 -19.69
C ALA A 5 6.14 -0.46 -20.48
N GLY A 6 4.83 -0.48 -20.76
CA GLY A 6 4.17 -1.55 -21.51
C GLY A 6 3.75 -2.76 -20.66
N GLU A 7 3.89 -2.71 -19.33
CA GLU A 7 3.54 -3.82 -18.45
C GLU A 7 2.07 -4.23 -18.52
N CYS A 8 1.18 -3.32 -18.91
CA CYS A 8 -0.23 -3.64 -19.13
C CYS A 8 -0.44 -4.75 -20.19
N GLY A 9 0.47 -4.84 -21.19
CA GLY A 9 0.47 -5.90 -22.20
C GLY A 9 1.36 -7.09 -21.83
N ASN A 10 2.51 -6.83 -21.22
CA ASN A 10 3.49 -7.87 -20.86
C ASN A 10 3.06 -8.71 -19.64
N ASN A 11 2.31 -8.10 -18.71
CA ASN A 11 1.83 -8.72 -17.48
C ASN A 11 0.35 -8.40 -17.20
N PRO A 12 -0.57 -8.77 -18.12
CA PRO A 12 -1.95 -8.28 -18.12
C PRO A 12 -2.77 -8.77 -16.91
N GLN A 13 -2.48 -9.97 -16.38
CA GLN A 13 -3.18 -10.49 -15.21
C GLN A 13 -2.83 -9.73 -13.93
N TYR A 14 -1.53 -9.52 -13.66
CA TYR A 14 -1.09 -8.77 -12.49
C TYR A 14 -1.47 -7.31 -12.63
N MET A 15 -1.18 -6.69 -13.78
CA MET A 15 -1.42 -5.27 -14.01
C MET A 15 -2.92 -4.95 -14.07
N GLY A 16 -3.74 -5.82 -14.66
CA GLY A 16 -5.20 -5.68 -14.65
C GLY A 16 -5.83 -5.86 -13.26
N LYS A 17 -5.16 -6.55 -12.33
CA LYS A 17 -5.63 -6.73 -10.95
C LYS A 17 -5.12 -5.64 -10.00
N MET A 18 -3.82 -5.36 -10.03
CA MET A 18 -3.13 -4.50 -9.06
C MET A 18 -2.98 -3.05 -9.56
N CYS A 19 -2.89 -2.85 -10.88
CA CYS A 19 -2.61 -1.56 -11.50
C CYS A 19 -3.70 -1.18 -12.52
N ALA A 20 -4.92 -1.63 -12.29
CA ALA A 20 -5.98 -1.59 -13.29
C ALA A 20 -6.28 -0.19 -13.80
N TYR A 21 -6.32 0.81 -12.91
CA TYR A 21 -6.54 2.20 -13.31
C TYR A 21 -5.44 2.71 -14.25
N SER A 22 -4.19 2.38 -13.95
CA SER A 22 -3.04 2.71 -14.79
C SER A 22 -3.09 2.00 -16.15
N CYS A 23 -3.71 0.82 -16.21
CA CYS A 23 -3.92 0.05 -17.44
C CYS A 23 -5.31 0.25 -18.07
N GLY A 24 -6.05 1.29 -17.70
CA GLY A 24 -7.33 1.60 -18.34
C GLY A 24 -8.48 0.63 -18.01
N CYS A 25 -8.39 -0.09 -16.90
CA CYS A 25 -9.25 -1.24 -16.53
C CYS A 25 -9.31 -2.30 -17.65
N GLN A 26 -8.24 -2.45 -18.43
CA GLN A 26 -8.06 -3.49 -19.45
C GLN A 26 -7.42 -4.75 -18.82
N GLY A 27 -7.69 -5.93 -19.39
CA GLY A 27 -6.92 -7.14 -19.08
C GLY A 27 -7.54 -8.16 -18.13
N VAL A 28 -8.76 -7.95 -17.63
CA VAL A 28 -9.51 -8.99 -16.90
C VAL A 28 -10.68 -9.46 -17.76
N PRO A 29 -10.65 -10.69 -18.31
CA PRO A 29 -11.83 -11.24 -18.99
C PRO A 29 -13.00 -11.23 -18.00
N ALA A 30 -14.15 -10.72 -18.45
CA ALA A 30 -15.38 -10.80 -17.68
C ALA A 30 -15.60 -12.27 -17.33
N SER A 31 -15.71 -12.59 -16.04
CA SER A 31 -16.09 -13.93 -15.60
C SER A 31 -17.56 -14.10 -15.95
N PRO A 32 -17.92 -14.86 -17.00
CA PRO A 32 -19.27 -14.81 -17.55
C PRO A 32 -20.26 -15.65 -16.74
N GLN A 33 -19.78 -16.48 -15.82
CA GLN A 33 -20.62 -17.35 -15.00
C GLN A 33 -20.90 -16.69 -13.65
N CYS A 34 -22.18 -16.40 -13.44
CA CYS A 34 -22.77 -16.05 -12.14
C CYS A 34 -22.76 -17.32 -11.27
N ALA A 35 -21.73 -17.47 -10.46
CA ALA A 35 -21.55 -18.58 -9.55
C ALA A 35 -20.79 -18.11 -8.31
N ASP A 36 -21.04 -18.79 -7.19
CA ASP A 36 -20.21 -18.63 -6.01
C ASP A 36 -18.82 -19.20 -6.30
N LYS A 37 -17.80 -18.38 -6.03
CA LYS A 37 -16.39 -18.69 -6.22
C LYS A 37 -15.69 -19.08 -4.93
N ASP A 38 -16.39 -18.95 -3.81
CA ASP A 38 -15.94 -19.51 -2.55
C ASP A 38 -15.96 -21.04 -2.63
N THR A 39 -14.86 -21.68 -2.24
CA THR A 39 -14.70 -23.13 -2.34
C THR A 39 -15.06 -23.85 -1.04
N SER A 40 -15.38 -23.13 0.04
CA SER A 40 -15.75 -23.75 1.32
C SER A 40 -17.19 -24.27 1.31
N GLY A 41 -18.01 -23.80 0.37
CA GLY A 41 -19.45 -24.11 0.32
C GLY A 41 -20.26 -23.39 1.41
N ALA A 42 -19.65 -22.47 2.17
CA ALA A 42 -20.30 -21.78 3.27
C ALA A 42 -21.15 -20.56 2.86
N CYS A 43 -21.19 -20.21 1.57
CA CYS A 43 -21.97 -19.08 1.08
C CYS A 43 -23.44 -19.09 1.56
N PRO A 44 -24.22 -20.19 1.50
CA PRO A 44 -25.59 -20.20 2.01
C PRO A 44 -25.69 -19.87 3.51
N THR A 45 -24.76 -20.38 4.32
CA THR A 45 -24.70 -20.13 5.76
C THR A 45 -24.37 -18.67 6.05
N TRP A 46 -23.39 -18.10 5.34
CA TRP A 46 -23.00 -16.70 5.49
C TRP A 46 -24.08 -15.74 5.02
N VAL A 47 -24.79 -16.07 3.94
CA VAL A 47 -25.97 -15.30 3.52
C VAL A 47 -27.05 -15.33 4.60
N ALA A 48 -27.35 -16.51 5.17
CA ALA A 48 -28.30 -16.62 6.29
C ALA A 48 -27.85 -15.84 7.54
N ALA A 49 -26.55 -15.67 7.74
CA ALA A 49 -25.95 -14.85 8.80
C ALA A 49 -25.90 -13.34 8.48
N GLY A 50 -26.32 -12.90 7.29
CA GLY A 50 -26.33 -11.49 6.90
C GLY A 50 -25.01 -10.95 6.33
N GLU A 51 -24.06 -11.83 5.97
CA GLU A 51 -22.72 -11.44 5.52
C GLU A 51 -22.70 -10.61 4.23
N CYS A 52 -23.76 -10.68 3.41
CA CYS A 52 -23.86 -9.84 2.22
C CYS A 52 -23.77 -8.33 2.55
N GLU A 53 -24.23 -7.93 3.74
CA GLU A 53 -24.23 -6.53 4.20
C GLU A 53 -23.11 -6.23 5.20
N THR A 54 -22.75 -7.17 6.08
CA THR A 54 -21.67 -6.97 7.07
C THR A 54 -20.29 -7.15 6.46
N ASN A 55 -20.17 -7.97 5.41
CA ASN A 55 -18.93 -8.25 4.68
C ASN A 55 -19.13 -8.17 3.15
N PRO A 56 -19.59 -7.02 2.63
CA PRO A 56 -19.98 -6.87 1.24
C PRO A 56 -18.79 -7.02 0.28
N ALA A 57 -17.57 -6.67 0.71
CA ALA A 57 -16.39 -6.75 -0.12
C ALA A 57 -16.03 -8.20 -0.50
N TYR A 58 -16.13 -9.13 0.47
CA TYR A 58 -15.91 -10.55 0.22
C TYR A 58 -17.11 -11.17 -0.48
N MET A 59 -18.30 -10.98 0.07
CA MET A 59 -19.50 -11.69 -0.34
C MET A 59 -19.94 -11.35 -1.77
N LYS A 60 -19.83 -10.08 -2.19
CA LYS A 60 -20.19 -9.66 -3.56
C LYS A 60 -19.30 -10.26 -4.66
N LEU A 61 -18.12 -10.78 -4.28
CA LEU A 61 -17.16 -11.37 -5.23
C LEU A 61 -17.05 -12.88 -5.12
N ARG A 62 -17.16 -13.42 -3.90
CA ARG A 62 -16.97 -14.83 -3.59
C ARG A 62 -18.27 -15.59 -3.46
N CYS A 63 -19.33 -14.94 -3.00
CA CYS A 63 -20.67 -15.50 -2.87
C CYS A 63 -21.67 -14.73 -3.74
N ALA A 64 -21.25 -14.34 -4.94
CA ALA A 64 -22.00 -13.43 -5.80
C ALA A 64 -23.36 -13.99 -6.23
N ALA A 65 -23.48 -15.30 -6.43
CA ALA A 65 -24.75 -15.92 -6.77
C ALA A 65 -25.66 -15.97 -5.54
N SER A 66 -25.14 -16.42 -4.39
CA SER A 66 -25.90 -16.47 -3.13
C SER A 66 -26.36 -15.08 -2.65
N CYS A 67 -25.55 -14.04 -2.81
CA CYS A 67 -25.90 -12.66 -2.47
C CYS A 67 -26.60 -11.89 -3.59
N ASN A 68 -26.93 -12.53 -4.71
CA ASN A 68 -27.57 -11.90 -5.88
C ASN A 68 -26.85 -10.63 -6.39
N THR A 69 -25.52 -10.69 -6.46
CA THR A 69 -24.61 -9.58 -6.81
C THR A 69 -23.71 -9.96 -7.98
N CYS A 70 -24.21 -10.83 -8.88
CA CYS A 70 -23.45 -11.32 -10.03
C CYS A 70 -23.04 -10.22 -11.01
N ASP A 71 -23.73 -9.08 -11.03
CA ASP A 71 -23.30 -7.91 -11.76
C ASP A 71 -21.96 -7.35 -11.26
N MET A 72 -21.65 -7.51 -9.97
CA MET A 72 -20.37 -7.16 -9.38
C MET A 72 -19.23 -8.08 -9.84
N LEU A 73 -19.50 -9.22 -10.48
CA LEU A 73 -18.45 -10.02 -11.13
C LEU A 73 -17.89 -9.34 -12.37
N ASP A 74 -18.65 -8.43 -12.99
CA ASP A 74 -18.17 -7.59 -14.08
C ASP A 74 -17.18 -6.55 -13.53
N TYR A 75 -15.91 -6.73 -13.91
CA TYR A 75 -14.84 -5.83 -13.52
C TYR A 75 -15.11 -4.37 -13.96
N LYS A 76 -15.75 -4.16 -15.12
CA LYS A 76 -16.03 -2.82 -15.65
C LYS A 76 -17.04 -2.05 -14.80
N LYS A 77 -17.97 -2.76 -14.15
CA LYS A 77 -18.92 -2.14 -13.21
C LYS A 77 -18.25 -1.75 -11.89
N ARG A 78 -17.27 -2.53 -11.43
CA ARG A 78 -16.52 -2.25 -10.19
C ARG A 78 -15.40 -1.22 -10.36
N CYS A 79 -14.89 -1.06 -11.57
CA CYS A 79 -13.83 -0.11 -11.95
C CYS A 79 -14.44 0.92 -12.92
N PRO A 80 -15.44 1.74 -12.50
CA PRO A 80 -16.02 2.73 -13.39
C PRO A 80 -14.92 3.73 -13.72
N MET A 81 -14.57 3.80 -15.01
CA MET A 81 -13.59 4.74 -15.49
C MET A 81 -14.30 6.04 -15.88
N PRO A 82 -14.19 7.12 -15.10
CA PRO A 82 -14.74 8.39 -15.55
C PRO A 82 -14.02 8.81 -16.83
N ALA A 83 -14.78 9.39 -17.77
CA ALA A 83 -14.24 9.89 -19.03
C ALA A 83 -13.28 11.07 -18.79
N ASN A 84 -13.49 11.85 -17.72
CA ASN A 84 -12.70 13.02 -17.35
C ASN A 84 -11.73 12.71 -16.20
N ARG A 85 -10.83 11.76 -16.41
CA ARG A 85 -9.80 11.42 -15.41
C ARG A 85 -8.72 12.49 -15.39
N THR A 86 -8.60 13.19 -14.27
CA THR A 86 -7.42 14.00 -13.96
C THR A 86 -6.44 13.14 -13.15
N PRO A 87 -5.13 13.18 -13.43
CA PRO A 87 -4.14 12.60 -12.55
C PRO A 87 -4.31 13.14 -11.13
N ALA A 88 -4.15 12.27 -10.11
CA ALA A 88 -4.20 12.70 -8.71
C ALA A 88 -3.13 13.76 -8.39
N VAL A 89 -2.02 13.71 -9.13
CA VAL A 89 -0.96 14.72 -9.13
C VAL A 89 -0.71 15.14 -10.59
N PRO A 90 -1.21 16.32 -11.01
CA PRO A 90 -0.91 16.91 -12.31
C PRO A 90 0.59 17.03 -12.61
N VAL A 91 0.92 17.11 -13.90
CA VAL A 91 2.30 17.37 -14.35
C VAL A 91 2.79 18.67 -13.74
N GLY A 92 3.99 18.65 -13.15
CA GLY A 92 4.58 19.80 -12.46
C GLY A 92 4.29 19.86 -10.95
N GLN A 93 3.19 19.29 -10.45
CA GLN A 93 2.86 19.39 -9.02
C GLN A 93 3.84 18.66 -8.10
N MET A 94 4.54 17.63 -8.58
CA MET A 94 5.63 17.02 -7.82
C MET A 94 6.79 18.00 -7.64
N HIS A 95 7.14 18.75 -8.69
CA HIS A 95 8.17 19.79 -8.62
C HIS A 95 7.72 20.91 -7.67
N GLU A 96 6.49 21.42 -7.79
CA GLU A 96 5.93 22.42 -6.86
C GLU A 96 5.92 21.92 -5.41
N THR A 97 5.67 20.63 -5.19
CA THR A 97 5.70 20.02 -3.86
C THR A 97 7.11 20.00 -3.28
N MET A 98 8.12 19.66 -4.08
CA MET A 98 9.53 19.72 -3.66
C MET A 98 9.98 21.16 -3.40
N GLU A 99 9.61 22.11 -4.25
CA GLU A 99 9.90 23.55 -4.02
C GLU A 99 9.23 24.08 -2.77
N ARG A 100 7.98 23.67 -2.51
CA ARG A 100 7.24 24.06 -1.30
C ARG A 100 7.95 23.58 -0.03
N ALA A 101 8.62 22.42 -0.08
CA ALA A 101 9.39 21.94 1.05
C ALA A 101 10.55 22.88 1.44
N LEU A 102 11.12 23.60 0.47
CA LEU A 102 12.19 24.58 0.72
C LEU A 102 11.71 25.83 1.45
N THR A 103 10.44 26.19 1.27
CA THR A 103 9.87 27.44 1.79
C THR A 103 9.03 27.24 3.03
N GLN A 104 8.42 26.07 3.22
CA GLN A 104 7.57 25.78 4.36
C GLN A 104 8.30 25.17 5.56
N PHE A 105 9.49 24.61 5.37
CA PHE A 105 10.26 23.92 6.42
C PHE A 105 11.66 24.51 6.58
N THR A 106 11.78 25.84 6.51
CA THR A 106 13.08 26.54 6.58
C THR A 106 13.86 26.25 7.87
N GLU A 107 13.16 25.96 8.96
CA GLU A 107 13.69 25.59 10.27
C GLU A 107 14.47 24.27 10.26
N LEU A 108 14.13 23.38 9.33
CA LEU A 108 14.79 22.07 9.13
C LEU A 108 16.03 22.18 8.23
N GLU A 109 16.38 23.39 7.79
CA GLU A 109 17.53 23.68 6.91
C GLU A 109 17.54 22.82 5.63
N PRO A 110 16.56 23.03 4.71
CA PRO A 110 16.48 22.27 3.48
C PRO A 110 17.61 22.64 2.50
N HIS A 111 18.24 21.63 1.90
CA HIS A 111 19.32 21.77 0.93
C HIS A 111 19.10 20.89 -0.31
N VAL A 112 18.98 21.53 -1.48
CA VAL A 112 18.74 20.82 -2.75
C VAL A 112 20.04 20.23 -3.28
N LEU A 113 20.07 18.90 -3.37
CA LEU A 113 21.21 18.14 -3.92
C LEU A 113 21.05 17.88 -5.42
N SER A 114 19.82 17.70 -5.89
CA SER A 114 19.50 17.58 -7.32
C SER A 114 18.04 17.96 -7.59
N ARG A 115 17.75 18.42 -8.81
CA ARG A 115 16.38 18.72 -9.29
C ARG A 115 15.90 17.75 -10.37
N ASP A 116 16.82 16.96 -10.93
CA ASP A 116 16.52 15.92 -11.91
C ASP A 116 17.49 14.72 -11.75
N PRO A 117 17.11 13.64 -11.04
CA PRO A 117 15.89 13.53 -10.23
C PRO A 117 15.95 14.44 -9.01
N TRP A 118 14.80 14.78 -8.43
CA TRP A 118 14.75 15.55 -7.19
C TRP A 118 15.40 14.81 -6.02
N VAL A 119 16.38 15.45 -5.39
CA VAL A 119 17.02 15.02 -4.16
C VAL A 119 17.16 16.23 -3.24
N LEU A 120 16.60 16.11 -2.04
CA LEU A 120 16.56 17.15 -1.01
C LEU A 120 17.08 16.57 0.30
N SER A 121 18.00 17.25 0.97
CA SER A 121 18.37 16.98 2.37
C SER A 121 17.73 18.03 3.29
N PHE A 122 17.50 17.65 4.55
CA PHE A 122 17.16 18.55 5.63
C PHE A 122 18.22 18.39 6.69
N ASP A 123 19.09 19.39 6.83
CA ASP A 123 20.31 19.25 7.63
C ASP A 123 19.99 19.31 9.14
N ARG A 124 18.82 19.86 9.50
CA ARG A 124 18.30 19.92 10.87
C ARG A 124 16.97 19.20 11.01
N PHE A 125 16.89 17.98 10.48
CA PHE A 125 15.68 17.16 10.56
C PHE A 125 15.35 16.66 11.98
N LEU A 126 16.39 16.34 12.78
CA LEU A 126 16.26 15.95 14.19
C LEU A 126 17.23 16.77 15.05
N SER A 127 16.83 17.08 16.28
CA SER A 127 17.73 17.69 17.24
C SER A 127 18.79 16.67 17.75
N PRO A 128 19.93 17.13 18.31
CA PRO A 128 20.94 16.23 18.85
C PRO A 128 20.42 15.28 19.95
N ASP A 129 19.49 15.74 20.80
CA ASP A 129 18.87 14.91 21.83
C ASP A 129 17.86 13.90 21.25
N GLU A 130 17.10 14.28 20.21
CA GLU A 130 16.24 13.35 19.48
C GLU A 130 17.05 12.24 18.80
N VAL A 131 18.17 12.59 18.17
CA VAL A 131 19.11 11.61 17.59
C VAL A 131 19.64 10.66 18.67
N ALA A 132 20.09 11.19 19.80
CA ALA A 132 20.61 10.38 20.90
C ALA A 132 19.55 9.41 21.43
N THR A 133 18.30 9.87 21.59
CA THR A 133 17.19 9.03 22.05
C THR A 133 16.81 7.94 21.05
N VAL A 134 16.73 8.27 19.75
CA VAL A 134 16.47 7.26 18.69
C VAL A 134 17.54 6.18 18.71
N LEU A 135 18.82 6.56 18.83
CA LEU A 135 19.92 5.61 18.92
C LEU A 135 19.83 4.74 20.18
N ALA A 136 19.52 5.34 21.34
CA ALA A 136 19.39 4.61 22.60
C ALA A 136 18.25 3.58 22.57
N HIS A 137 17.11 3.91 21.96
CA HIS A 137 15.99 2.95 21.83
C HIS A 137 16.23 1.88 20.76
N GLY A 138 17.08 2.16 19.77
CA GLY A 138 17.41 1.23 18.69
C GLY A 138 18.58 0.29 18.97
N GLU A 139 19.53 0.70 19.82
CA GLU A 139 20.78 -0.01 20.05
C GLU A 139 20.55 -1.46 20.51
N GLY A 140 21.16 -2.41 19.78
CA GLY A 140 21.06 -3.84 20.09
C GLY A 140 19.71 -4.50 19.74
N ARG A 141 18.76 -3.78 19.13
CA ARG A 141 17.41 -4.28 18.83
C ARG A 141 17.14 -4.53 17.36
N TYR A 142 18.01 -4.02 16.47
CA TYR A 142 17.84 -4.21 15.03
C TYR A 142 18.09 -5.67 14.62
N VAL A 143 17.07 -6.28 14.01
CA VAL A 143 17.15 -7.61 13.41
C VAL A 143 17.11 -7.51 11.89
N ARG A 144 17.74 -8.48 11.21
CA ARG A 144 17.70 -8.55 9.75
C ARG A 144 16.26 -8.74 9.29
N SER A 145 15.80 -7.87 8.39
CA SER A 145 14.51 -8.04 7.71
C SER A 145 14.49 -9.33 6.90
N THR A 146 13.37 -10.05 7.00
CA THR A 146 13.11 -11.30 6.28
C THR A 146 11.90 -11.14 5.36
N ALA A 147 11.94 -11.84 4.24
CA ALA A 147 10.79 -12.04 3.34
C ALA A 147 9.93 -13.19 3.84
N SER A 148 8.72 -13.30 3.30
CA SER A 148 7.93 -14.52 3.49
C SER A 148 8.39 -15.59 2.50
N GLY A 149 8.86 -16.73 3.02
CA GLY A 149 9.10 -17.96 2.27
C GLY A 149 7.85 -18.84 2.11
N GLY A 150 6.66 -18.24 2.27
CA GLY A 150 5.39 -18.96 2.40
C GLY A 150 4.82 -18.92 3.82
N ARG A 151 3.79 -19.72 4.05
CA ARG A 151 3.16 -19.90 5.36
C ARG A 151 3.21 -21.37 5.75
N LYS A 152 3.40 -21.63 7.04
CA LYS A 152 3.13 -22.93 7.67
C LYS A 152 2.08 -22.65 8.73
N ASP A 153 0.90 -23.25 8.54
CA ASP A 153 -0.28 -22.92 9.33
C ASP A 153 -0.58 -21.39 9.24
N ASP A 154 -0.82 -20.72 10.37
CA ASP A 154 -1.06 -19.27 10.43
C ASP A 154 0.23 -18.43 10.49
N GLU A 155 1.40 -19.06 10.62
CA GLU A 155 2.69 -18.36 10.74
C GLU A 155 3.41 -18.18 9.40
N PHE A 156 4.11 -17.05 9.27
CA PHE A 156 4.98 -16.79 8.13
C PHE A 156 6.31 -17.50 8.33
N ILE A 157 6.76 -18.21 7.29
CA ILE A 157 8.11 -18.79 7.28
C ILE A 157 9.08 -17.65 6.89
N PRO A 158 10.02 -17.25 7.75
CA PRO A 158 11.00 -16.23 7.41
C PRO A 158 11.95 -16.77 6.33
N LEU A 159 12.12 -16.01 5.26
CA LEU A 159 13.06 -16.25 4.18
C LEU A 159 14.02 -15.08 4.08
N THR A 160 15.31 -15.34 4.25
CA THR A 160 16.33 -14.35 3.97
C THR A 160 16.47 -14.19 2.47
N SER A 161 16.03 -13.07 1.92
CA SER A 161 16.14 -12.76 0.49
C SER A 161 17.01 -11.52 0.27
N ASP A 162 17.62 -11.41 -0.91
CA ASP A 162 18.37 -10.21 -1.31
C ASP A 162 17.45 -9.01 -1.58
N ILE A 163 16.13 -9.26 -1.67
CA ILE A 163 15.10 -8.24 -1.86
C ILE A 163 14.56 -7.84 -0.49
N ARG A 164 14.64 -6.56 -0.16
CA ARG A 164 14.14 -6.00 1.11
C ARG A 164 12.61 -6.05 1.17
N THR A 165 12.07 -6.83 2.07
CA THR A 165 10.63 -6.86 2.43
C THR A 165 10.46 -6.16 3.77
N SER A 166 10.31 -4.83 3.71
CA SER A 166 10.43 -3.92 4.86
C SER A 166 9.64 -4.32 6.12
N TRP A 167 10.30 -4.20 7.27
CA TRP A 167 9.80 -3.49 8.46
C TRP A 167 10.96 -2.65 9.01
N THR A 168 10.74 -1.35 9.22
CA THR A 168 11.64 -0.50 10.02
C THR A 168 10.76 0.15 11.06
N THR A 169 10.74 -0.42 12.26
CA THR A 169 10.17 0.26 13.41
C THR A 169 11.34 0.65 14.31
N TRP A 170 11.60 1.95 14.41
CA TRP A 170 12.63 2.49 15.30
C TRP A 170 12.13 2.53 16.75
N CYS A 171 10.82 2.36 16.95
CA CYS A 171 10.15 2.46 18.24
C CYS A 171 8.96 1.49 18.33
N ASP A 172 9.18 0.30 18.90
CA ASP A 172 8.17 -0.78 19.00
C ASP A 172 7.96 -1.29 20.43
N SER A 173 8.64 -0.70 21.41
CA SER A 173 8.52 -1.08 22.82
C SER A 173 7.82 0.00 23.61
N LYS A 174 7.16 -0.43 24.69
CA LYS A 174 6.52 0.48 25.63
C LYS A 174 7.46 1.59 26.15
N PRO A 175 8.71 1.31 26.58
CA PRO A 175 9.63 2.37 26.99
C PRO A 175 9.94 3.39 25.90
N CYS A 176 9.98 2.98 24.63
CA CYS A 176 10.21 3.89 23.52
C CYS A 176 8.95 4.72 23.20
N LEU A 177 7.78 4.07 23.15
CA LEU A 177 6.50 4.71 22.83
C LEU A 177 6.05 5.69 23.92
N GLU A 178 6.53 5.52 25.15
CA GLU A 178 6.25 6.42 26.28
C GLU A 178 7.37 7.43 26.54
N ASP A 179 8.47 7.40 25.76
CA ASP A 179 9.59 8.32 25.92
C ASP A 179 9.18 9.74 25.45
N PRO A 180 9.25 10.77 26.32
CA PRO A 180 8.84 12.13 25.96
C PRO A 180 9.61 12.72 24.78
N VAL A 181 10.87 12.35 24.56
CA VAL A 181 11.66 12.82 23.42
C VAL A 181 11.24 12.11 22.14
N MET A 182 10.93 10.80 22.21
CA MET A 182 10.41 10.06 21.05
C MET A 182 9.04 10.57 20.62
N LEU A 183 8.18 10.94 21.56
CA LEU A 183 6.84 11.48 21.26
C LEU A 183 6.91 12.76 20.41
N ARG A 184 7.94 13.61 20.59
CA ARG A 184 8.15 14.80 19.75
C ARG A 184 8.46 14.48 18.28
N ILE A 185 8.94 13.28 17.99
CA ILE A 185 9.29 12.83 16.63
C ILE A 185 8.08 12.17 15.94
N THR A 186 7.20 11.54 16.72
CA THR A 186 6.11 10.69 16.20
C THR A 186 4.74 11.34 16.17
N GLU A 187 4.55 12.46 16.87
CA GLU A 187 3.28 13.22 16.98
C GLU A 187 3.37 14.59 16.29
#